data_AF-A0AA35R4L5-F1
#
_entry.id   AF-A0AA35R4L5-F1
#
_cell.length_a   1.000
_cell.length_b   1.000
_cell.length_c   1.000
_cell.angle_alpha   90.00
_cell.angle_beta   90.00
_cell.angle_gamma   90.00
#
_symmetry.space_group_name_H-M   'P 1'
#
loop_
_entity.id
_entity.type
_entity.pdbx_description
1 polymer ?
#
loop_
_entity_poly.entity_id
_entity_poly.type
_entity_poly.pdbx_seq_one_letter_code
_entity_poly.pdbx_strand_id
1 'polypeptide(L)'
;MPRCDSIEDVIRNFGDLQELAAEMDSFRELAISVESRRSELLSEYPDQWIAVSRDGVVATADTRIELFDLLSEKRIRPKDVYHDFLDTTPRTLLL
;
A
#
# COMPACT_ATOMS: atom_id res chain seq x y z
N MET A 1 30.94 14.27 -23.18
CA MET A 1 29.63 14.56 -22.55
C MET A 1 28.58 13.82 -23.36
N PRO A 2 27.87 12.82 -22.81
CA PRO A 2 26.82 12.16 -23.57
C PRO A 2 25.66 13.14 -23.70
N ARG A 3 25.26 13.35 -24.95
CA ARG A 3 24.17 14.19 -25.43
C ARG A 3 22.87 13.41 -25.19
N CYS A 4 21.92 13.99 -24.45
CA CYS A 4 20.55 13.46 -24.37
C CYS A 4 19.87 13.64 -25.73
N ASP A 5 20.05 12.73 -26.68
CA ASP A 5 19.57 12.94 -28.05
C ASP A 5 18.78 11.74 -28.58
N SER A 6 17.62 11.47 -27.98
CA SER A 6 16.47 10.96 -28.72
C SER A 6 15.16 11.41 -28.05
N ILE A 7 14.27 11.99 -28.84
CA ILE A 7 12.91 12.37 -28.42
C ILE A 7 12.17 11.14 -27.85
N GLU A 8 12.49 9.94 -28.33
CA GLU A 8 11.98 8.66 -27.82
C GLU A 8 12.36 8.42 -26.36
N ASP A 9 13.59 8.72 -25.92
CA ASP A 9 14.01 8.56 -24.53
C ASP A 9 13.34 9.59 -23.61
N VAL A 10 13.07 10.79 -24.12
CA VAL A 10 12.31 11.81 -23.40
C VAL A 10 10.85 11.37 -23.26
N ILE A 11 10.19 10.94 -24.34
CA ILE A 11 8.81 10.45 -24.30
C ILE A 11 8.67 9.23 -23.38
N ARG A 12 9.64 8.30 -23.42
CA ARG A 12 9.67 7.12 -22.55
C ARG A 12 9.80 7.50 -21.07
N ASN A 13 10.78 8.34 -20.73
CA ASN A 13 10.94 8.82 -19.35
C ASN A 13 9.74 9.65 -18.86
N PHE A 14 9.10 10.44 -19.73
CA PHE A 14 7.87 11.16 -19.38
C PHE A 14 6.66 10.24 -19.21
N GLY A 15 6.57 9.17 -20.01
CA GLY A 15 5.57 8.11 -19.84
C GLY A 15 5.74 7.41 -18.49
N ASP A 16 6.97 7.00 -18.17
CA ASP A 16 7.30 6.37 -16.89
C ASP A 16 7.00 7.28 -15.69
N LEU A 17 7.23 8.59 -15.82
CA LEU A 17 6.89 9.58 -14.78
C LEU A 17 5.39 9.80 -14.62
N GLN A 18 4.62 9.82 -15.71
CA GLN A 18 3.16 9.92 -15.64
C GLN A 18 2.53 8.65 -15.05
N GLU A 19 3.04 7.47 -15.43
CA GLU A 19 2.62 6.20 -14.85
C GLU A 19 2.96 6.14 -13.36
N LEU A 20 4.16 6.55 -12.97
CA LEU A 20 4.56 6.64 -11.56
C LEU A 20 3.68 7.61 -10.77
N ALA A 21 3.37 8.78 -11.33
CA ALA A 21 2.48 9.74 -10.69
C ALA A 21 1.07 9.15 -10.50
N ALA A 22 0.54 8.45 -11.51
CA ALA A 22 -0.76 7.78 -11.43
C ALA A 22 -0.79 6.63 -10.41
N GLU A 23 0.29 5.85 -10.31
CA GLU A 23 0.45 4.82 -9.26
C GLU A 23 0.51 5.45 -7.87
N MET A 24 1.24 6.54 -7.69
CA MET A 24 1.34 7.26 -6.42
C MET A 24 0.00 7.86 -5.99
N ASP A 25 -0.74 8.49 -6.90
CA ASP A 25 -2.07 9.03 -6.61
C ASP A 25 -3.06 7.90 -6.25
N SER A 26 -3.02 6.79 -6.99
CA SER A 26 -3.82 5.60 -6.67
C SER A 26 -3.52 5.04 -5.29
N PHE A 27 -2.24 4.98 -4.91
CA PHE A 27 -1.82 4.52 -3.59
C PHE A 27 -2.25 5.49 -2.49
N ARG A 28 -2.18 6.80 -2.77
CA ARG A 28 -2.63 7.85 -1.86
C ARG A 28 -4.14 7.75 -1.59
N GLU A 29 -4.94 7.57 -2.63
CA GLU A 29 -6.39 7.37 -2.50
C GLU A 29 -6.73 6.14 -1.66
N LEU A 30 -6.01 5.03 -1.89
CA LEU A 30 -6.15 3.81 -1.10
C LEU A 30 -5.82 4.06 0.38
N ALA A 31 -4.71 4.74 0.67
CA ALA A 31 -4.32 5.08 2.04
C ALA A 31 -5.35 5.98 2.73
N ILE A 32 -5.89 6.98 2.04
CA ILE A 32 -6.97 7.84 2.56
C ILE A 32 -8.23 7.03 2.85
N SER A 33 -8.60 6.09 1.95
CA SER A 33 -9.75 5.22 2.15
C SER A 33 -9.58 4.34 3.39
N VAL A 34 -8.41 3.72 3.56
CA VAL A 34 -8.09 2.91 4.75
C VAL A 34 -8.17 3.75 6.02
N GLU A 35 -7.60 4.95 6.02
CA GLU A 35 -7.63 5.83 7.19
C GLU A 35 -9.07 6.27 7.53
N SER A 36 -9.89 6.57 6.52
CA SER A 36 -11.30 6.93 6.73
C SER A 36 -12.13 5.78 7.34
N ARG A 37 -11.73 4.53 7.08
CA ARG A 37 -12.36 3.31 7.59
C ARG A 37 -11.62 2.71 8.78
N ARG A 38 -10.60 3.40 9.31
CA ARG A 38 -9.70 2.84 10.34
C ARG A 38 -10.46 2.37 11.57
N SER A 39 -11.46 3.13 12.03
CA SER A 39 -12.28 2.75 13.19
C SER A 39 -13.08 1.46 12.97
N GLU A 40 -13.62 1.25 11.76
CA GLU A 40 -14.32 0.02 11.40
C GLU A 40 -13.34 -1.15 11.35
N LEU A 41 -12.20 -0.95 10.68
CA LEU A 41 -11.15 -1.96 10.56
C LEU A 41 -10.57 -2.37 11.92
N LEU A 42 -10.36 -1.42 12.84
CA LEU A 42 -9.92 -1.69 14.21
C LEU A 42 -10.96 -2.48 15.01
N SER A 43 -12.25 -2.29 14.74
CA SER A 43 -13.31 -3.05 15.39
C SER A 43 -13.42 -4.48 14.86
N GLU A 44 -13.09 -4.70 13.60
CA GLU A 44 -13.23 -6.00 12.92
C GLU A 44 -11.95 -6.85 13.01
N TYR A 45 -10.78 -6.20 12.95
CA TYR A 45 -9.45 -6.83 12.94
C TYR A 45 -8.52 -6.19 13.99
N PRO A 46 -8.88 -6.23 15.29
CA PRO A 46 -8.07 -5.64 16.35
C PRO A 46 -6.74 -6.39 16.50
N ASP A 47 -5.64 -5.63 16.63
CA ASP A 47 -4.28 -6.12 16.88
C ASP A 47 -3.77 -7.09 15.80
N GLN A 48 -4.18 -6.85 14.54
CA GLN A 48 -3.79 -7.66 13.39
C GLN A 48 -3.09 -6.84 12.30
N TRP A 49 -2.21 -7.51 11.58
CA TRP A 49 -1.73 -7.07 10.29
C TRP A 49 -2.85 -7.22 9.26
N ILE A 50 -3.14 -6.15 8.53
CA ILE A 50 -4.09 -6.18 7.42
C ILE A 50 -3.38 -5.90 6.10
N ALA A 51 -3.92 -6.47 5.03
CA ALA A 51 -3.64 -6.05 3.66
C ALA A 51 -4.95 -5.64 3.00
N VAL A 52 -4.97 -4.43 2.44
CA VAL A 52 -6.14 -3.80 1.82
C VAL A 52 -5.83 -3.47 0.38
N SER A 53 -6.70 -3.92 -0.51
CA SER A 53 -6.72 -3.55 -1.93
C SER A 53 -7.86 -2.57 -2.20
N ARG A 54 -8.04 -2.14 -3.45
CA ARG A 54 -9.19 -1.31 -3.86
C ARG A 54 -10.53 -1.96 -3.56
N ASP A 55 -10.60 -3.29 -3.54
CA ASP A 55 -11.84 -4.05 -3.31
C ASP A 55 -12.09 -4.34 -1.82
N GLY A 56 -11.17 -3.95 -0.94
CA GLY A 56 -11.26 -4.16 0.51
C GLY A 56 -10.13 -5.02 1.08
N VAL A 57 -10.36 -5.57 2.27
CA VAL A 57 -9.37 -6.40 3.00
C VAL A 57 -9.19 -7.72 2.26
N VAL A 58 -7.95 -8.03 1.86
CA VAL A 58 -7.61 -9.23 1.08
C VAL A 58 -6.92 -10.32 1.90
N ALA A 59 -6.27 -9.92 2.98
CA ALA A 59 -5.62 -10.81 3.93
C ALA A 59 -5.49 -10.13 5.30
N THR A 60 -5.53 -10.94 6.36
CA THR A 60 -5.20 -10.53 7.72
C THR A 60 -4.34 -11.61 8.38
N ALA A 61 -3.47 -11.21 9.31
CA ALA A 61 -2.61 -12.12 10.06
C ALA A 61 -2.17 -11.51 11.39
N ASP A 62 -1.71 -12.36 12.32
CA ASP A 62 -1.19 -11.89 13.61
C ASP A 62 0.24 -11.37 13.46
N THR A 63 0.99 -11.89 12.48
CA THR A 63 2.35 -11.44 12.18
C THR A 63 2.49 -10.93 10.75
N ARG A 64 3.47 -10.03 10.54
CA ARG A 64 3.78 -9.51 9.21
C ARG A 64 4.27 -10.60 8.24
N ILE A 65 4.97 -11.60 8.76
CA ILE A 65 5.52 -12.70 7.96
C ILE A 65 4.37 -13.53 7.41
N GLU A 66 3.44 -13.94 8.27
CA GLU A 66 2.22 -14.66 7.86
C GLU A 66 1.39 -13.85 6.88
N LEU A 67 1.27 -12.53 7.07
CA LEU A 67 0.58 -11.67 6.09
C LEU A 67 1.23 -11.79 4.70
N PHE A 68 2.55 -11.74 4.60
CA PHE A 68 3.24 -11.85 3.32
C PHE A 68 3.16 -13.26 2.73
N ASP A 69 3.18 -14.30 3.56
CA ASP A 69 2.98 -15.67 3.11
C ASP A 69 1.56 -15.82 2.51
N LEU A 70 0.52 -15.30 3.17
CA LEU A 70 -0.85 -15.27 2.66
C LEU A 70 -0.99 -14.47 1.35
N LEU A 71 -0.31 -13.33 1.24
CA LEU A 71 -0.30 -12.55 -0.01
C LEU A 71 0.38 -13.31 -1.14
N SER A 72 1.48 -14.00 -0.84
CA SER A 72 2.21 -14.85 -1.80
C SER A 72 1.34 -16.01 -2.29
N GLU A 73 0.66 -16.70 -1.38
CA GLU A 73 -0.30 -17.77 -1.71
C GLU A 73 -1.43 -17.29 -2.61
N LYS A 74 -1.94 -16.08 -2.35
CA LYS A 74 -2.97 -15.42 -3.16
C LYS A 74 -2.44 -14.80 -4.46
N ARG A 75 -1.13 -14.87 -4.71
CA ARG A 75 -0.42 -14.24 -5.84
C ARG A 75 -0.64 -12.72 -5.90
N ILE A 76 -0.84 -12.09 -4.75
CA ILE A 76 -0.97 -10.65 -4.61
C ILE A 76 0.41 -10.09 -4.30
N ARG A 77 0.89 -9.12 -5.09
CA ARG A 77 2.19 -8.51 -4.81
C ARG A 77 2.02 -7.51 -3.67
N PRO A 78 2.92 -7.48 -2.67
CA PRO A 78 2.85 -6.52 -1.56
C PRO A 78 2.77 -5.05 -1.98
N LYS A 79 3.33 -4.69 -3.14
CA LYS A 79 3.28 -3.33 -3.68
C LYS A 79 1.91 -2.91 -4.21
N ASP A 80 1.03 -3.87 -4.51
CA ASP A 80 -0.30 -3.62 -5.08
C ASP A 80 -1.35 -3.43 -3.97
N VAL A 81 -0.95 -3.51 -2.69
CA VAL A 81 -1.84 -3.41 -1.53
C VAL A 81 -1.27 -2.47 -0.47
N TYR A 82 -2.17 -1.77 0.22
CA TYR A 82 -1.84 -1.11 1.47
C TYR A 82 -1.75 -2.17 2.58
N HIS A 83 -0.75 -2.10 3.45
CA HIS A 83 -0.65 -3.00 4.59
C HIS A 83 -0.15 -2.25 5.82
N ASP A 84 -0.83 -2.44 6.95
CA ASP A 84 -0.50 -1.81 8.23
C ASP A 84 -0.91 -2.72 9.38
N PHE A 85 -0.37 -2.46 10.56
CA PHE A 85 -0.77 -3.13 11.79
C PHE A 85 -1.82 -2.29 12.53
N LEU A 86 -2.98 -2.88 12.78
CA LEU A 86 -4.08 -2.23 13.47
C LEU A 86 -3.95 -2.36 14.98
N ASP A 87 -3.04 -1.57 15.55
CA ASP A 87 -2.84 -1.50 16.99
C ASP A 87 -4.04 -0.84 17.68
N THR A 88 -4.68 -1.54 18.60
CA THR A 88 -5.73 -0.99 19.46
C THR A 88 -5.16 -0.25 20.67
N THR A 89 -3.86 -0.40 20.94
CA THR A 89 -3.19 0.24 22.06
C THR A 89 -2.93 1.71 21.73
N PRO A 90 -3.46 2.67 22.51
CA PRO A 90 -3.10 4.07 22.32
C PRO A 90 -1.60 4.23 22.61
N ARG A 91 -0.83 4.64 21.58
CA ARG A 91 0.58 4.99 21.74
C ARG A 91 0.68 6.10 22.77
N THR A 92 1.10 5.77 23.99
CA THR A 92 1.49 6.78 24.98
C THR A 92 2.75 7.44 24.47
N LEU A 93 2.61 8.63 23.86
CA LEU A 93 3.74 9.51 23.59
C LEU A 93 4.31 9.96 24.94
N LEU A 94 5.38 9.32 25.37
CA LEU A 94 6.24 9.86 26.43
C LEU A 94 6.99 11.04 25.82
N LEU A 95 6.48 12.26 26.07
CA LEU A 95 7.14 13.53 25.81
C LEU A 95 8.09 13.90 26.95
#